data_AF-A0A3A6N7D0-F1
#
_entry.id   AF-A0A3A6N7D0-F1
#
_cell.length_a   1.000
_cell.length_b   1.000
_cell.length_c   1.000
_cell.angle_alpha   90.00
_cell.angle_beta   90.00
_cell.angle_gamma   90.00
#
_symmetry.space_group_name_H-M   'P 1'
#
loop_
_entity.id
_entity.type
_entity.pdbx_description
1 polymer ?
#
loop_
_entity_poly.entity_id
_entity_poly.type
_entity_poly.pdbx_seq_one_letter_code
_entity_poly.pdbx_strand_id
1 'polypeptide(L)'
;MRKLTYLAVFEPTKTGYSVYFPDLPGCVSYGEDFEEAQRQAAEALGLHVYGMEKDGDEIPVPSKTPKVDPETAAGYIVSPVTVFPDLVRNELDNRAVKTNLTIPAWLKEMAEAQGVNYSKVFQTALMDYLGISKTPKAKP
;
A
#
# COMPACT_ATOMS: atom_id res chain seq x y z
N MET A 1 11.71 6.55 10.90
CA MET A 1 10.69 6.28 9.87
C MET A 1 10.32 7.58 9.23
N ARG A 2 10.37 7.66 7.90
CA ARG A 2 9.95 8.83 7.14
C ARG A 2 8.45 9.05 7.35
N LYS A 3 8.05 10.30 7.59
CA LYS A 3 6.66 10.74 7.70
C LYS A 3 6.34 11.60 6.48
N LEU A 4 5.21 11.36 5.83
CA LEU A 4 4.66 12.21 4.76
C LEU A 4 3.30 12.70 5.18
N THR A 5 3.03 13.99 4.95
CA THR A 5 1.75 14.62 5.27
C THR A 5 1.30 15.44 4.07
N TYR A 6 0.12 15.15 3.55
CA TYR A 6 -0.54 15.92 2.49
C TYR A 6 -1.87 16.44 2.99
N LEU A 7 -2.33 17.54 2.39
CA LEU A 7 -3.66 18.08 2.65
C LEU A 7 -4.66 17.40 1.72
N ALA A 8 -5.61 16.69 2.30
CA ALA A 8 -6.71 16.06 1.59
C ALA A 8 -7.94 16.97 1.64
N VAL A 9 -8.70 16.98 0.55
CA VAL A 9 -10.00 17.63 0.46
C VAL A 9 -11.07 16.57 0.65
N PHE A 10 -11.89 16.74 1.68
CA PHE A 10 -13.05 15.91 2.00
C PHE A 10 -14.29 16.62 1.49
N GLU A 11 -14.78 16.18 0.35
CA GLU A 11 -15.94 16.72 -0.33
C GLU A 11 -17.21 15.98 0.13
N PRO A 12 -18.22 16.66 0.69
CA PRO A 12 -19.46 16.03 1.08
C PRO A 12 -20.25 15.59 -0.16
N THR A 13 -20.77 14.37 -0.12
CA THR A 13 -21.62 13.78 -1.16
C THR A 13 -22.99 13.40 -0.57
N LYS A 14 -23.87 12.82 -1.39
CA LYS A 14 -25.19 12.36 -0.92
C LYS A 14 -25.12 11.20 0.08
N THR A 15 -24.05 10.41 0.06
CA THR A 15 -23.94 9.13 0.78
C THR A 15 -22.74 9.05 1.70
N GLY A 16 -21.92 10.10 1.78
CA GLY A 16 -20.66 10.10 2.52
C GLY A 16 -19.71 11.19 2.04
N TYR A 17 -18.41 10.93 2.08
CA TYR A 17 -17.37 11.88 1.66
C TYR A 17 -16.50 11.29 0.55
N SER A 18 -16.36 12.03 -0.54
CA SER A 18 -15.29 11.83 -1.52
C SER A 18 -14.03 12.51 -0.99
N VAL A 19 -12.88 11.87 -1.17
CA VAL A 19 -11.60 12.43 -0.75
C VAL A 19 -10.63 12.44 -1.91
N TYR A 20 -9.91 13.54 -2.07
CA TYR A 20 -8.83 13.64 -3.03
C TYR A 20 -7.68 14.49 -2.50
N PHE A 21 -6.50 14.31 -3.09
CA PHE A 21 -5.28 15.03 -2.74
C PHE A 21 -4.88 15.96 -3.90
N PRO A 22 -5.01 17.29 -3.75
CA PRO A 22 -4.68 18.23 -4.83
C PRO A 22 -3.24 18.12 -5.34
N ASP A 23 -2.29 17.80 -4.45
CA ASP A 23 -0.87 17.64 -4.79
C ASP A 23 -0.52 16.24 -5.31
N LEU A 24 -1.46 15.30 -5.28
CA LEU A 24 -1.28 13.92 -5.77
C LEU A 24 -2.45 13.57 -6.70
N PRO A 25 -2.44 14.06 -7.96
CA PRO A 25 -3.50 13.80 -8.91
C PRO A 25 -3.76 12.30 -9.09
N GLY A 26 -5.03 11.89 -9.00
CA GLY A 26 -5.42 10.48 -9.07
C GLY A 26 -5.38 9.73 -7.73
N CYS A 27 -4.87 10.34 -6.65
CA CYS A 27 -5.04 9.81 -5.31
C CYS A 27 -6.44 10.21 -4.79
N VAL A 28 -7.38 9.27 -4.87
CA VAL A 28 -8.78 9.46 -4.48
C VAL A 28 -9.26 8.30 -3.60
N SER A 29 -10.21 8.58 -2.72
CA SER A 29 -10.88 7.58 -1.89
C SER A 29 -12.29 8.03 -1.52
N TYR A 30 -13.04 7.18 -0.83
CA TYR A 30 -14.40 7.46 -0.37
C TYR A 30 -14.64 6.79 0.98
N GLY A 31 -15.48 7.40 1.83
CA GLY A 31 -16.03 6.77 3.03
C GLY A 31 -17.49 7.18 3.26
N GLU A 32 -18.28 6.32 3.89
CA GLU A 32 -19.70 6.55 4.18
C GLU A 32 -19.92 7.64 5.25
N ASP A 33 -18.92 7.84 6.10
CA ASP A 33 -18.85 8.95 7.06
C ASP A 33 -17.45 9.59 7.08
N PHE A 34 -17.29 10.65 7.87
CA PHE A 34 -16.03 11.40 7.93
C PHE A 34 -14.87 10.58 8.54
N GLU A 35 -15.15 9.74 9.54
CA GLU A 35 -14.12 8.91 10.17
C GLU A 35 -13.63 7.82 9.22
N GLU A 36 -14.55 7.17 8.52
CA GLU A 36 -14.22 6.22 7.47
C GLU A 36 -13.46 6.90 6.34
N ALA A 37 -13.93 8.05 5.85
CA ALA A 37 -13.24 8.79 4.82
C ALA A 37 -11.81 9.16 5.24
N GLN A 38 -11.57 9.47 6.51
CA GLN A 38 -10.23 9.77 7.01
C GLN A 38 -9.32 8.54 7.05
N ARG A 39 -9.86 7.38 7.44
CA ARG A 39 -9.11 6.10 7.35
C ARG A 39 -8.78 5.77 5.89
N GLN A 40 -9.76 5.89 5.01
CA GLN A 40 -9.63 5.60 3.59
C GLN A 40 -8.67 6.55 2.89
N ALA A 41 -8.64 7.82 3.29
CA ALA A 41 -7.68 8.79 2.79
C ALA A 41 -6.24 8.42 3.17
N ALA A 42 -6.01 7.94 4.40
CA ALA A 42 -4.70 7.50 4.84
C ALA A 42 -4.24 6.24 4.10
N GLU A 43 -5.14 5.28 3.88
CA GLU A 43 -4.86 4.10 3.07
C GLU A 43 -4.54 4.46 1.62
N ALA A 44 -5.40 5.26 0.97
CA ALA A 44 -5.20 5.70 -0.40
C ALA A 44 -3.90 6.48 -0.58
N LEU A 45 -3.57 7.39 0.34
CA LEU A 45 -2.30 8.12 0.32
C LEU A 45 -1.10 7.16 0.43
N GLY A 46 -1.17 6.19 1.34
CA GLY A 46 -0.13 5.20 1.53
C GLY A 46 0.09 4.34 0.28
N LEU A 47 -0.99 3.81 -0.29
CA LEU A 47 -0.96 2.98 -1.50
C LEU A 47 -0.49 3.76 -2.72
N HIS A 48 -0.95 5.01 -2.89
CA HIS A 48 -0.57 5.85 -4.01
C HIS A 48 0.92 6.18 -3.98
N VAL A 49 1.44 6.63 -2.82
CA VAL A 49 2.89 6.88 -2.65
C VAL A 49 3.69 5.60 -2.89
N TYR A 50 3.24 4.45 -2.39
CA TYR A 50 3.91 3.18 -2.65
C TYR A 50 3.97 2.84 -4.15
N GLY A 51 2.86 3.05 -4.88
CA GLY A 51 2.81 2.87 -6.33
C GLY A 51 3.82 3.75 -7.06
N MET A 52 3.82 5.06 -6.78
CA MET A 52 4.80 6.00 -7.35
C MET A 52 6.25 5.57 -7.09
N GLU A 53 6.56 5.13 -5.87
CA GLU A 53 7.91 4.64 -5.53
C GLU A 53 8.29 3.37 -6.29
N LYS A 54 7.33 2.50 -6.64
CA LYS A 54 7.57 1.30 -7.44
C LYS A 54 7.77 1.60 -8.90
N ASP A 55 7.05 2.58 -9.42
CA ASP A 55 7.13 3.01 -10.82
C ASP A 55 8.35 3.93 -11.06
N GLY A 56 8.99 4.42 -9.99
CA GLY A 56 10.14 5.30 -10.05
C GLY A 56 9.77 6.77 -10.25
N ASP A 57 8.51 7.11 -10.01
CA ASP A 57 7.98 8.46 -10.14
C ASP A 57 8.46 9.37 -9.00
N GLU A 58 8.63 10.65 -9.32
CA GLU A 58 8.93 11.67 -8.31
C GLU A 58 7.68 11.95 -7.47
N ILE A 59 7.81 11.84 -6.14
CA ILE A 59 6.74 12.19 -5.19
C ILE A 59 6.67 13.73 -5.07
N PRO A 60 5.54 14.38 -5.45
CA PRO A 60 5.36 15.83 -5.38
C PRO A 60 5.55 16.37 -3.96
N VAL A 61 6.12 17.57 -3.82
CA VAL A 61 6.28 18.21 -2.50
C VAL A 61 4.91 18.67 -1.98
N PRO A 62 4.50 18.34 -0.74
CA PRO A 62 3.23 18.80 -0.18
C PRO A 62 3.17 20.34 -0.11
N SER A 63 2.08 20.91 -0.63
CA SER A 63 1.81 22.34 -0.56
C SER A 63 1.22 22.73 0.80
N LYS A 64 1.51 23.95 1.25
CA LYS A 64 0.89 24.52 2.47
C LYS A 64 -0.54 25.01 2.24
N THR A 65 -0.86 25.30 0.98
CA THR A 65 -2.13 25.89 0.53
C THR A 65 -2.53 25.20 -0.77
N PRO A 66 -3.13 24.01 -0.70
CA PRO A 66 -3.46 23.22 -1.87
C PRO A 66 -4.56 23.92 -2.66
N LYS A 67 -4.46 23.84 -3.98
CA LYS A 67 -5.47 24.39 -4.87
C LYS A 67 -6.65 23.42 -4.93
N VAL A 68 -7.70 23.73 -4.20
CA VAL A 68 -8.97 22.99 -4.25
C VAL A 68 -9.63 23.19 -5.61
N ASP A 69 -10.20 22.12 -6.17
CA ASP A 69 -10.93 22.18 -7.43
C ASP A 69 -12.15 23.13 -7.30
N PRO A 70 -12.33 24.11 -8.20
CA PRO A 70 -13.50 24.99 -8.19
C PRO A 70 -14.85 24.26 -8.25
N GLU A 71 -14.90 23.04 -8.80
CA GLU A 71 -16.12 22.23 -8.89
C GLU A 71 -16.44 21.47 -7.58
N THR A 72 -15.54 21.51 -6.59
CA THR A 72 -15.74 20.85 -5.29
C THR A 72 -16.99 21.40 -4.59
N ALA A 73 -17.86 20.50 -4.14
CA ALA A 73 -19.07 20.84 -3.41
C ALA A 73 -18.80 21.71 -2.19
N ALA A 74 -19.65 22.73 -1.97
CA ALA A 74 -19.56 23.60 -0.81
C ALA A 74 -19.68 22.81 0.50
N GLY A 75 -18.94 23.25 1.53
CA GLY A 75 -18.87 22.53 2.81
C GLY A 75 -17.77 21.47 2.87
N TYR A 76 -16.87 21.44 1.88
CA TYR A 76 -15.68 20.60 1.95
C TYR A 76 -14.78 20.97 3.13
N ILE A 77 -14.03 19.98 3.61
CA ILE A 77 -13.06 20.12 4.68
C ILE A 77 -11.67 19.84 4.11
N VAL A 78 -10.70 20.70 4.41
CA VAL A 78 -9.29 20.42 4.12
C VAL A 78 -8.64 19.95 5.40
N SER A 79 -8.10 18.72 5.39
CA SER A 79 -7.49 18.11 6.58
C SER A 79 -6.16 17.44 6.25
N PRO A 80 -5.13 17.57 7.10
CA PRO A 80 -3.85 16.90 6.91
C PRO A 80 -3.99 15.39 7.15
N VAL A 81 -3.57 14.61 6.17
CA VAL A 81 -3.47 13.15 6.26
C VAL A 81 -2.00 12.78 6.29
N THR A 82 -1.63 11.96 7.27
CA THR A 82 -0.25 11.53 7.50
C THR A 82 -0.11 10.04 7.25
N VAL A 83 0.93 9.66 6.54
CA VAL A 83 1.34 8.26 6.36
C VAL A 83 2.82 8.07 6.69
N PHE A 84 3.19 6.81 6.92
CA PHE A 84 4.57 6.36 7.09
C PHE A 84 4.91 5.43 5.92
N PRO A 85 5.45 5.95 4.80
CA PRO A 85 5.71 5.16 3.59
C PRO A 85 6.55 3.91 3.85
N ASP A 86 7.52 4.02 4.76
CA ASP A 86 8.37 2.88 5.14
C ASP A 86 7.53 1.71 5.71
N LEU A 87 6.47 1.99 6.47
CA LEU A 87 5.59 0.95 7.02
C LEU A 87 4.74 0.33 5.92
N VAL A 88 4.11 1.14 5.08
CA VAL A 88 3.28 0.69 3.96
C VAL A 88 4.10 -0.18 3.01
N ARG A 89 5.30 0.29 2.62
CA ARG A 89 6.21 -0.47 1.77
C ARG A 89 6.61 -1.79 2.42
N ASN A 90 6.99 -1.79 3.70
CA ASN A 90 7.35 -3.03 4.39
C ASN A 90 6.19 -4.01 4.45
N GLU A 91 4.96 -3.56 4.68
CA GLU A 91 3.78 -4.42 4.71
C GLU A 91 3.50 -5.04 3.33
N LEU A 92 3.51 -4.20 2.28
CA LEU A 92 3.20 -4.64 0.92
C LEU A 92 4.30 -5.50 0.29
N ASP A 93 5.57 -5.16 0.49
CA ASP A 93 6.71 -5.91 -0.09
C ASP A 93 6.92 -7.27 0.58
N ASN A 94 6.52 -7.42 1.84
CA ASN A 94 6.72 -8.66 2.60
C ASN A 94 5.45 -9.51 2.69
N ARG A 95 4.34 -9.12 2.06
CA ARG A 95 3.13 -9.95 2.03
C ARG A 95 3.40 -11.26 1.28
N ALA A 96 2.96 -12.37 1.85
CA ALA A 96 3.05 -13.65 1.18
C ALA A 96 2.09 -13.69 -0.01
N VAL A 97 2.62 -14.00 -1.20
CA VAL A 97 1.81 -14.17 -2.42
C VAL A 97 1.78 -15.65 -2.78
N LYS A 98 0.58 -16.17 -3.08
CA LYS A 98 0.40 -17.56 -3.52
C LYS A 98 1.03 -17.73 -4.91
N THR A 99 1.93 -18.71 -5.03
CA THR A 99 2.54 -19.12 -6.29
C THR A 99 2.11 -20.55 -6.60
N ASN A 100 1.53 -20.79 -7.78
CA ASN A 100 1.23 -22.13 -8.26
C ASN A 100 2.47 -22.69 -8.98
N LEU A 101 2.90 -23.90 -8.63
CA LEU A 101 4.09 -24.55 -9.17
C LEU A 101 3.74 -25.95 -9.67
N THR A 102 4.52 -26.45 -10.63
CA THR A 102 4.42 -27.82 -11.15
C THR A 102 5.71 -28.55 -10.86
N ILE A 103 5.61 -29.72 -10.24
CA ILE A 103 6.75 -30.62 -9.93
C ILE A 103 6.38 -32.05 -10.30
N PRO A 104 7.36 -32.95 -10.54
CA PRO A 104 7.10 -34.36 -10.78
C PRO A 104 6.34 -35.03 -9.62
N ALA A 105 5.45 -35.98 -9.95
CA ALA A 105 4.62 -36.68 -8.95
C ALA A 105 5.44 -37.37 -7.85
N TRP A 106 6.51 -38.08 -8.23
CA TRP A 106 7.40 -38.76 -7.30
C TRP A 106 8.03 -37.81 -6.26
N LEU A 107 8.32 -36.58 -6.65
CA LEU A 107 8.93 -35.59 -5.77
C LEU A 107 7.89 -35.02 -4.78
N LYS A 108 6.67 -34.77 -5.28
CA LYS A 108 5.55 -34.32 -4.46
C LYS A 108 5.21 -35.36 -3.38
N GLU A 109 5.07 -36.62 -3.77
CA GLU A 109 4.77 -37.71 -2.84
C GLU A 109 5.84 -37.85 -1.76
N MET A 110 7.12 -37.82 -2.14
CA MET A 110 8.23 -37.89 -1.20
C MET A 110 8.26 -36.71 -0.22
N ALA A 111 8.01 -35.49 -0.71
CA ALA A 111 7.99 -34.29 0.12
C ALA A 111 6.77 -34.26 1.07
N GLU A 112 5.61 -34.73 0.64
CA GLU A 112 4.42 -34.89 1.50
C GLU A 112 4.65 -35.93 2.59
N ALA A 113 5.22 -37.09 2.25
CA ALA A 113 5.53 -38.15 3.22
C ALA A 113 6.49 -37.70 4.33
N GLN A 114 7.37 -36.73 4.04
CA GLN A 114 8.31 -36.16 5.00
C GLN A 114 7.80 -34.87 5.68
N GLY A 115 6.58 -34.41 5.38
CA GLY A 115 6.02 -33.19 5.97
C GLY A 115 6.77 -31.91 5.58
N VAL A 116 7.32 -31.86 4.36
CA VAL A 116 8.14 -30.73 3.90
C VAL A 116 7.33 -29.44 3.79
N ASN A 117 7.90 -28.34 4.30
CA ASN A 117 7.36 -27.00 4.07
C ASN A 117 7.78 -26.48 2.69
N TYR A 118 6.94 -26.72 1.68
CA TYR A 118 7.16 -26.28 0.30
C TYR A 118 7.48 -24.79 0.17
N SER A 119 6.76 -23.94 0.91
CA SER A 119 6.95 -22.49 0.86
C SER A 119 8.36 -22.11 1.35
N LYS A 120 8.81 -22.70 2.46
CA LYS A 120 10.14 -22.44 3.00
C LYS A 120 11.26 -22.94 2.08
N VAL A 121 11.10 -24.15 1.52
CA VAL A 121 12.08 -24.72 0.57
C VAL A 121 12.17 -23.83 -0.67
N PHE A 122 11.04 -23.47 -1.27
CA PHE A 122 10.99 -22.64 -2.46
C PHE A 122 11.61 -21.26 -2.22
N GLN A 123 11.23 -20.57 -1.14
CA GLN A 123 11.82 -19.28 -0.77
C GLN A 123 13.34 -19.38 -0.58
N THR A 124 13.82 -20.44 0.08
CA THR A 124 15.25 -20.62 0.36
C THR A 124 16.03 -20.86 -0.92
N ALA A 125 15.55 -21.77 -1.79
CA ALA A 125 16.16 -22.03 -3.08
C ALA A 125 16.16 -20.79 -3.99
N LEU A 126 15.05 -20.02 -4.00
CA LEU A 126 14.94 -18.81 -4.81
C LEU A 126 15.85 -17.68 -4.29
N MET A 127 15.95 -17.49 -2.97
CA MET A 127 16.88 -16.53 -2.37
C MET A 127 18.33 -16.88 -2.67
N ASP A 128 18.71 -18.16 -2.55
CA ASP A 128 20.05 -18.65 -2.88
C ASP A 128 20.37 -18.43 -4.36
N TYR A 129 19.46 -18.82 -5.26
CA TYR A 129 19.59 -18.60 -6.70
C TYR A 129 19.77 -17.12 -7.08
N LEU A 130 19.06 -16.21 -6.40
CA LEU A 130 19.14 -14.77 -6.64
C LEU A 130 20.29 -14.08 -5.87
N GLY A 131 21.03 -14.79 -5.02
CA GLY A 131 22.07 -14.22 -4.17
C GLY A 131 21.56 -13.24 -3.10
N ILE A 132 20.31 -13.39 -2.64
CA ILE A 132 19.65 -12.48 -1.69
C ILE A 132 19.73 -13.04 -0.27
N SER A 133 20.31 -12.28 0.65
CA SER A 133 20.31 -12.57 2.09
C SER A 133 19.35 -11.64 2.84
N LYS A 134 18.02 -11.83 2.66
CA LYS A 134 17.02 -11.13 3.50
C LYS A 134 16.65 -12.01 4.69
N THR A 135 16.92 -11.53 5.90
CA THR A 135 16.30 -12.08 7.11
C THR A 135 14.83 -11.65 7.09
N PRO A 136 13.85 -12.57 7.09
CA PRO A 136 12.46 -12.18 7.29
C PRO A 136 12.36 -11.48 8.64
N LYS A 137 11.94 -10.21 8.65
CA LYS A 137 11.62 -9.52 9.90
C LYS A 137 10.49 -10.31 10.55
N ALA A 138 10.72 -10.80 11.75
CA ALA A 138 9.70 -11.44 12.57
C ALA A 138 8.48 -10.52 12.63
N LYS A 139 7.32 -11.10 12.35
CA LYS A 139 6.04 -10.45 12.62
C LYS A 139 6.02 -10.10 14.13
N PRO A 140 5.67 -8.87 14.54
CA PRO A 140 5.48 -8.56 15.95
C PRO A 140 4.37 -9.41 16.56
#